data_AF-A0A843JM93-F1
#
_entry.id   AF-A0A843JM93-F1
#
_cell.length_a   1.000
_cell.length_b   1.000
_cell.length_c   1.000
_cell.angle_alpha   90.00
_cell.angle_beta   90.00
_cell.angle_gamma   90.00
#
_symmetry.space_group_name_H-M   'P 1'
#
loop_
_entity.id
_entity.type
_entity.pdbx_description
1 polymer ?
#
loop_
_entity_poly.entity_id
_entity_poly.type
_entity_poly.pdbx_seq_one_letter_code
_entity_poly.pdbx_strand_id
1 'polypeptide(L)'
;MVLRNDRRGITGIVDAMIFIVIMSLVFSALYANSQHETEDCRAAEISGNLLSSKVRACDITDSEDSKMLPIADAMAIAVVTGNKNAVDMITSVLDASVGVPGSYLFTMTYNGKTLSIGKESGIQTSGFECESVVTYGGILKTELRLY
;
A
#
# COMPACT_ATOMS: atom_id res chain seq x y z
N MET A 1 34.57 45.12 43.25
CA MET A 1 34.46 44.20 42.10
C MET A 1 32.99 43.83 41.97
N VAL A 2 32.26 44.45 41.04
CA VAL A 2 30.80 44.28 40.91
C VAL A 2 30.54 43.22 39.83
N LEU A 3 30.00 42.07 40.23
CA LEU A 3 29.53 41.02 39.31
C LEU A 3 28.33 41.57 38.54
N ARG A 4 28.56 41.91 37.27
CA ARG A 4 27.55 42.37 36.33
C ARG A 4 26.70 41.16 35.94
N ASN A 5 25.50 41.07 36.50
CA ASN A 5 24.59 39.95 36.30
C ASN A 5 24.11 39.95 34.83
N ASP A 6 24.67 39.05 34.02
CA ASP A 6 24.48 39.03 32.56
C ASP A 6 23.14 38.37 32.20
N ARG A 7 22.05 39.13 32.36
CA ARG A 7 20.66 38.67 32.13
C ARG A 7 20.42 38.14 30.72
N ARG A 8 21.28 38.49 29.75
CA ARG A 8 21.18 38.07 28.35
C ARG A 8 21.45 36.58 28.15
N GLY A 9 22.37 35.99 28.92
CA GLY A 9 22.65 34.55 28.87
C GLY A 9 21.47 33.72 29.38
N ILE A 10 20.80 34.19 30.45
CA ILE A 10 19.64 33.53 31.04
C ILE A 10 18.45 33.55 30.07
N THR A 11 18.24 34.66 29.33
CA THR A 11 17.14 34.73 28.34
C THR A 11 17.38 33.78 27.17
N GLY A 12 18.63 33.64 26.70
CA GLY A 12 18.98 32.71 25.62
C GLY A 12 18.82 31.24 26.02
N ILE A 13 19.13 30.89 27.27
CA ILE A 13 18.92 29.52 27.78
C ILE A 13 17.43 29.20 27.86
N VAL A 14 16.61 30.13 28.35
CA VAL A 14 15.15 29.95 28.44
C VAL A 14 14.52 29.79 27.06
N ASP A 15 14.94 30.59 26.07
CA ASP A 15 14.48 30.49 24.69
C ASP A 15 14.84 29.13 24.05
N ALA A 16 16.07 28.67 24.26
CA ALA A 16 16.51 27.36 23.79
C ALA A 16 15.71 26.21 24.43
N MET A 17 15.39 26.30 25.72
CA MET A 17 14.56 25.29 26.39
C MET A 17 13.13 25.25 25.83
N ILE A 18 12.52 26.41 25.59
CA ILE A 18 11.19 26.49 24.98
C ILE A 18 11.21 25.91 23.57
N PHE A 19 12.23 26.24 22.77
CA PHE A 19 12.37 25.73 21.42
C PHE A 19 12.49 24.20 21.38
N ILE A 20 13.31 23.62 22.25
CA ILE A 20 13.48 22.15 22.35
C ILE A 20 12.14 21.49 22.74
N VAL A 21 11.41 22.07 23.69
CA VAL A 21 10.10 21.53 24.11
C VAL A 21 9.11 21.58 22.95
N ILE A 22 9.01 22.70 22.23
CA ILE A 22 8.12 22.82 21.06
C ILE A 22 8.51 21.79 19.99
N MET A 23 9.80 21.67 19.67
CA MET A 23 10.28 20.71 18.67
C MET A 23 9.99 19.27 19.10
N SER A 24 10.17 18.92 20.38
CA SER A 24 9.81 17.58 20.87
C SER A 24 8.31 17.27 20.76
N LEU A 25 7.45 18.29 20.94
CA LEU A 25 6.00 18.16 20.78
C LEU A 25 5.63 17.95 19.30
N VAL A 26 6.29 18.66 18.39
CA VAL A 26 6.14 18.49 16.94
C VAL A 26 6.59 17.10 16.50
N PHE A 27 7.76 16.63 16.94
CA PHE A 27 8.22 15.28 16.62
C PHE A 27 7.32 14.20 17.19
N SER A 28 6.80 14.38 18.41
CA SER A 28 5.83 13.45 19.01
C SER A 28 4.52 13.42 18.23
N ALA A 29 4.00 14.58 17.81
CA ALA A 29 2.78 14.66 17.00
C ALA A 29 2.97 14.04 15.60
N LEU A 30 4.12 14.28 14.95
CA LEU A 30 4.46 13.66 13.67
C LEU A 30 4.60 12.14 13.81
N TYR A 31 5.25 11.67 14.87
CA TYR A 31 5.42 10.24 15.12
C TYR A 31 4.07 9.57 15.42
N ALA A 32 3.24 10.18 16.26
CA ALA A 32 1.89 9.70 16.55
C ALA A 32 1.01 9.65 15.29
N ASN A 33 1.05 10.68 14.43
CA ASN A 33 0.33 10.65 13.16
C ASN A 33 0.88 9.62 12.18
N SER A 34 2.19 9.39 12.14
CA SER A 34 2.77 8.34 11.28
C SER A 34 2.40 6.92 11.71
N GLN A 35 2.06 6.72 12.99
CA GLN A 35 1.52 5.45 13.49
C GLN A 35 -0.01 5.35 13.38
N HIS A 36 -0.69 6.41 12.96
CA HIS A 36 -2.14 6.47 12.83
C HIS A 36 -2.65 6.33 11.39
N GLU A 37 -1.78 5.94 10.45
CA GLU A 37 -2.23 5.13 9.32
C GLU A 37 -2.57 3.76 9.91
N THR A 38 -3.84 3.56 10.28
CA THR A 38 -4.36 2.27 10.72
C THR A 38 -3.86 1.20 9.77
N GLU A 39 -3.30 0.12 10.31
CA GLU A 39 -2.70 -0.93 9.46
C GLU A 39 -3.71 -1.43 8.41
N ASP A 40 -5.01 -1.47 8.71
CA ASP A 40 -6.10 -1.73 7.75
C ASP A 40 -6.21 -0.73 6.57
N CYS A 41 -5.84 0.55 6.75
CA CYS A 41 -5.80 1.51 5.64
C CYS A 41 -4.76 1.12 4.60
N ARG A 42 -3.65 0.48 4.99
CA ARG A 42 -2.60 0.11 4.02
C ARG A 42 -3.04 -0.94 3.01
N ALA A 43 -3.67 -2.03 3.45
CA ALA A 43 -4.19 -3.02 2.51
C ALA A 43 -5.32 -2.44 1.64
N ALA A 44 -6.16 -1.57 2.20
CA ALA A 44 -7.22 -0.89 1.48
C ALA A 44 -6.68 0.06 0.40
N GLU A 45 -5.67 0.87 0.73
CA GLU A 45 -5.03 1.79 -0.20
C GLU A 45 -4.28 1.07 -1.31
N ILE A 46 -3.50 0.02 -0.98
CA ILE A 46 -2.81 -0.79 -2.00
C ILE A 46 -3.82 -1.45 -2.93
N SER A 47 -4.86 -2.07 -2.38
CA SER A 47 -5.90 -2.73 -3.19
C SER A 47 -6.69 -1.73 -4.04
N GLY A 48 -7.02 -0.56 -3.50
CA GLY A 48 -7.73 0.51 -4.21
C GLY A 48 -6.90 1.13 -5.33
N ASN A 49 -5.62 1.41 -5.07
CA ASN A 49 -4.68 1.91 -6.08
C ASN A 49 -4.44 0.87 -7.18
N LEU A 50 -4.34 -0.40 -6.81
CA LEU A 50 -4.21 -1.48 -7.76
C LEU A 50 -5.46 -1.53 -8.65
N LEU A 51 -6.65 -1.69 -8.09
CA LEU A 51 -7.89 -1.87 -8.85
C LEU A 51 -8.31 -0.66 -9.69
N SER A 52 -7.91 0.55 -9.31
CA SER A 52 -8.13 1.76 -10.12
C SER A 52 -7.14 1.91 -11.28
N SER A 53 -6.08 1.11 -11.31
CA SER A 53 -5.05 1.16 -12.35
C SER A 53 -5.51 0.54 -13.68
N LYS A 54 -4.86 0.99 -14.75
CA LYS A 54 -5.06 0.49 -16.12
C LYS A 54 -3.74 0.02 -16.70
N VAL A 55 -3.82 -1.02 -17.51
CA VAL A 55 -2.69 -1.77 -18.07
C VAL A 55 -2.92 -1.99 -19.56
N ARG A 56 -1.87 -2.06 -20.37
CA ARG A 56 -2.06 -2.31 -21.81
C ARG A 56 -2.32 -3.79 -22.04
N ALA A 57 -3.19 -4.10 -23.00
CA ALA A 57 -3.50 -5.48 -23.34
C ALA A 57 -2.25 -6.27 -23.78
N CYS A 58 -1.35 -5.64 -24.54
CA CYS A 58 -0.06 -6.20 -24.96
C CYS A 58 0.91 -6.52 -23.81
N ASP A 59 0.76 -5.89 -22.64
CA ASP A 59 1.64 -6.16 -21.48
C ASP A 59 1.24 -7.48 -20.77
N ILE A 60 0.04 -8.01 -21.06
CA ILE A 60 -0.56 -9.16 -20.36
C ILE A 60 -0.85 -10.32 -21.32
N THR A 61 -1.15 -10.00 -22.58
CA THR A 61 -1.49 -10.96 -23.62
C THR A 61 -0.48 -10.83 -24.75
N ASP A 62 -0.25 -11.90 -25.51
CA ASP A 62 0.62 -11.89 -26.69
C ASP A 62 0.02 -11.10 -27.89
N SER A 63 -0.92 -10.19 -27.61
CA SER A 63 -1.58 -9.35 -28.59
C SER A 63 -0.73 -8.11 -28.89
N GLU A 64 -0.74 -7.65 -30.14
CA GLU A 64 -0.19 -6.34 -30.52
C GLU A 64 -1.11 -5.16 -30.11
N ASP A 65 -2.25 -5.46 -29.47
CA ASP A 65 -3.20 -4.45 -29.03
C ASP A 65 -2.64 -3.61 -27.86
N SER A 66 -2.37 -2.34 -28.12
CA SER A 66 -1.88 -1.38 -27.12
C SER A 66 -3.00 -0.73 -26.31
N LYS A 67 -4.25 -1.18 -26.42
CA LYS A 67 -5.38 -0.61 -25.71
C LYS A 67 -5.24 -0.77 -24.19
N MET A 68 -5.60 0.29 -23.47
CA MET A 68 -5.65 0.29 -22.00
C MET A 68 -6.89 -0.46 -21.52
N LEU A 69 -6.69 -1.42 -20.64
CA LEU A 69 -7.70 -2.22 -19.96
C LEU A 69 -7.64 -1.97 -18.45
N PRO A 70 -8.78 -1.96 -17.74
CA PRO A 70 -8.79 -2.02 -16.28
C PRO A 70 -7.99 -3.23 -15.77
N ILE A 71 -7.19 -3.05 -14.71
CA ILE A 71 -6.43 -4.18 -14.17
C ILE A 71 -7.35 -5.29 -13.63
N ALA A 72 -8.56 -4.94 -13.17
CA ALA A 72 -9.56 -5.90 -12.73
C ALA A 72 -9.93 -6.90 -13.84
N ASP A 73 -9.97 -6.45 -15.11
CA ASP A 73 -10.21 -7.33 -16.24
C ASP A 73 -9.02 -8.26 -16.48
N ALA A 74 -7.79 -7.73 -16.36
CA ALA A 74 -6.57 -8.52 -16.46
C ALA A 74 -6.48 -9.60 -15.37
N MET A 75 -6.86 -9.25 -14.14
CA MET A 75 -6.93 -10.17 -13.00
C MET A 75 -7.97 -11.26 -13.21
N ALA A 76 -9.18 -10.90 -13.68
CA ALA A 76 -10.21 -11.87 -13.99
C ALA A 76 -9.75 -12.85 -15.08
N ILE A 77 -9.05 -12.37 -16.11
CA ILE A 77 -8.43 -13.21 -17.13
C ILE A 77 -7.37 -14.12 -16.51
N ALA A 78 -6.50 -13.60 -15.64
CA ALA A 78 -5.47 -14.38 -14.95
C ALA A 78 -6.08 -15.52 -14.12
N VAL A 79 -7.16 -15.25 -13.38
CA VAL A 79 -7.90 -16.25 -12.59
C VAL A 79 -8.49 -17.34 -13.48
N VAL A 80 -9.02 -17.00 -14.65
CA VAL A 80 -9.67 -17.96 -15.55
C VAL A 80 -8.67 -18.80 -16.35
N THR A 81 -7.62 -18.16 -16.85
CA THR A 81 -6.66 -18.73 -17.82
C THR A 81 -5.38 -19.26 -17.18
N GLY A 82 -5.05 -18.80 -15.97
CA GLY A 82 -3.75 -19.07 -15.34
C GLY A 82 -2.58 -18.41 -16.08
N ASN A 83 -2.84 -17.34 -16.84
CA ASN A 83 -1.80 -16.63 -17.61
C ASN A 83 -0.69 -16.12 -16.68
N LYS A 84 0.52 -16.66 -16.85
CA LYS A 84 1.69 -16.34 -16.02
C LYS A 84 2.12 -14.89 -16.13
N ASN A 85 2.05 -14.30 -17.32
CA ASN A 85 2.46 -12.90 -17.53
C ASN A 85 1.60 -11.94 -16.68
N ALA A 86 0.29 -12.21 -16.61
CA ALA A 86 -0.62 -11.46 -15.76
C ALA A 86 -0.27 -11.60 -14.27
N VAL A 87 0.03 -12.82 -13.83
CA VAL A 87 0.42 -13.12 -12.45
C VAL A 87 1.75 -12.45 -12.09
N ASP A 88 2.75 -12.53 -12.95
CA ASP A 88 4.07 -11.94 -12.72
C ASP A 88 3.99 -10.41 -12.66
N MET A 89 3.15 -9.80 -13.50
CA MET A 89 2.88 -8.36 -13.46
C MET A 89 2.23 -7.97 -12.13
N ILE A 90 1.16 -8.66 -11.71
CA ILE A 90 0.47 -8.37 -10.44
C ILE A 90 1.43 -8.56 -9.25
N THR A 91 2.23 -9.64 -9.27
CA THR A 91 3.25 -9.92 -8.25
C THR A 91 4.26 -8.78 -8.17
N SER A 92 4.76 -8.30 -9.31
CA SER A 92 5.74 -7.20 -9.37
C SER A 92 5.17 -5.90 -8.80
N VAL A 93 3.90 -5.60 -9.08
CA VAL A 93 3.24 -4.40 -8.53
C VAL A 93 3.03 -4.53 -7.01
N LEU A 94 2.62 -5.70 -6.53
CA LEU A 94 2.42 -5.96 -5.11
C LEU A 94 3.74 -5.94 -4.33
N ASP A 95 4.79 -6.57 -4.86
CA ASP A 95 6.13 -6.53 -4.27
C ASP A 95 6.66 -5.09 -4.16
N ALA A 96 6.44 -4.27 -5.19
CA ALA A 96 6.80 -2.86 -5.17
C ALA A 96 5.96 -2.03 -4.19
N SER A 97 4.70 -2.40 -3.96
CA SER A 97 3.77 -1.65 -3.10
C SER A 97 3.91 -1.99 -1.62
N VAL A 98 4.17 -3.26 -1.30
CA VAL A 98 4.29 -3.75 0.09
C VAL A 98 5.69 -3.48 0.66
N GLY A 99 6.70 -3.31 -0.20
CA GLY A 99 8.08 -2.98 0.19
C GLY A 99 8.90 -4.18 0.67
N VAL A 100 8.26 -5.26 1.11
CA VAL A 100 8.87 -6.56 1.38
C VAL A 100 8.27 -7.60 0.43
N PRO A 101 9.04 -8.09 -0.57
CA PRO A 101 8.54 -9.04 -1.55
C PRO A 101 7.99 -10.32 -0.91
N GLY A 102 6.78 -10.71 -1.31
CA GLY A 102 6.12 -11.94 -0.84
C GLY A 102 5.61 -11.94 0.61
N SER A 103 5.67 -10.83 1.36
CA SER A 103 5.06 -10.72 2.70
C SER A 103 3.58 -10.33 2.65
N TYR A 104 2.85 -10.92 1.72
CA TYR A 104 1.42 -10.71 1.53
C TYR A 104 0.77 -11.97 0.99
N LEU A 105 -0.53 -12.09 1.19
CA LEU A 105 -1.38 -13.03 0.50
C LEU A 105 -2.46 -12.24 -0.22
N PHE A 106 -2.39 -12.23 -1.55
CA PHE A 106 -3.39 -11.62 -2.41
C PHE A 106 -4.22 -12.71 -3.07
N THR A 107 -5.50 -12.78 -2.75
CA THR A 107 -6.43 -13.80 -3.26
C THR A 107 -7.46 -13.14 -4.17
N MET A 108 -7.59 -13.68 -5.38
CA MET A 108 -8.56 -13.23 -6.39
C MET A 108 -9.54 -14.37 -6.67
N THR A 109 -10.83 -14.09 -6.63
CA THR A 109 -11.88 -15.04 -6.96
C THR A 109 -12.80 -14.48 -8.03
N TYR A 110 -12.97 -15.21 -9.13
CA TYR A 110 -13.83 -14.83 -10.24
C TYR A 110 -14.45 -16.08 -10.88
N ASN A 111 -15.77 -16.05 -11.12
CA ASN A 111 -16.54 -17.17 -11.68
C ASN A 111 -16.27 -18.52 -10.98
N GLY A 112 -16.14 -18.52 -9.66
CA GLY A 112 -15.89 -19.72 -8.86
C GLY A 112 -14.47 -20.30 -8.96
N LYS A 113 -13.57 -19.66 -9.70
CA LYS A 113 -12.13 -19.96 -9.69
C LYS A 113 -11.41 -19.00 -8.77
N THR A 114 -10.41 -19.49 -8.07
CA THR A 114 -9.59 -18.71 -7.14
C THR A 114 -8.12 -18.84 -7.50
N LEU A 115 -7.41 -17.72 -7.42
CA LEU A 115 -5.97 -17.63 -7.63
C LEU A 115 -5.37 -16.80 -6.49
N SER A 116 -4.33 -17.32 -5.85
CA SER A 116 -3.62 -16.63 -4.77
C SER A 116 -2.18 -16.36 -5.17
N ILE A 117 -1.69 -15.17 -4.80
CA ILE A 117 -0.33 -14.69 -5.05
C ILE A 117 0.30 -14.34 -3.70
N GLY A 118 1.57 -14.72 -3.53
CA GLY A 118 2.31 -14.52 -2.28
C GLY A 118 2.15 -15.69 -1.30
N LYS A 119 2.49 -15.46 -0.04
CA LYS A 119 2.46 -16.48 1.02
C LYS A 119 1.96 -15.88 2.32
N GLU A 120 1.14 -16.65 3.02
CA GLU A 120 0.87 -16.44 4.42
C GLU A 120 2.14 -16.73 5.23
N SER A 121 2.67 -15.70 5.90
CA SER A 121 3.91 -15.82 6.66
C SER A 121 3.91 -14.90 7.88
N GLY A 122 3.39 -15.39 9.01
CA GLY A 122 3.49 -14.70 10.29
C GLY A 122 2.13 -14.23 10.81
N ILE A 123 2.14 -13.12 11.56
CA ILE A 123 0.94 -12.52 12.13
C ILE A 123 0.43 -11.50 11.13
N GLN A 124 -0.85 -11.61 10.75
CA GLN A 124 -1.47 -10.65 9.86
C GLN A 124 -1.42 -9.25 10.49
N THR A 125 -0.84 -8.31 9.76
CA THR A 125 -0.76 -6.89 10.15
C THR A 125 -1.92 -6.08 9.56
N SER A 126 -2.44 -6.46 8.39
CA SER A 126 -3.52 -5.74 7.72
C SER A 126 -4.34 -6.64 6.80
N GLY A 127 -5.63 -6.39 6.65
CA GLY A 127 -6.49 -7.12 5.72
C GLY A 127 -7.54 -6.24 5.06
N PHE A 128 -7.75 -6.43 3.75
CA PHE A 128 -8.83 -5.75 3.04
C PHE A 128 -9.46 -6.64 1.98
N GLU A 129 -10.79 -6.67 1.95
CA GLU A 129 -11.58 -7.34 0.94
C GLU A 129 -12.39 -6.31 0.14
N CYS A 130 -12.40 -6.46 -1.18
CA CYS A 130 -13.24 -5.65 -2.04
C CYS A 130 -13.72 -6.41 -3.27
N GLU A 131 -14.81 -5.91 -3.84
CA GLU A 131 -15.43 -6.45 -5.03
C GLU A 131 -15.34 -5.42 -6.16
N SER A 132 -14.95 -5.87 -7.35
CA SER A 132 -14.86 -5.06 -8.55
C SER A 132 -15.66 -5.67 -9.69
N VAL A 133 -16.40 -4.83 -10.40
CA VAL A 133 -17.15 -5.25 -11.59
C VAL A 133 -16.19 -5.36 -12.76
N VAL A 134 -16.18 -6.54 -13.39
CA VAL A 134 -15.36 -6.82 -14.58
C VAL A 134 -16.13 -6.35 -15.82
N THR A 135 -15.45 -5.67 -16.75
CA THR A 135 -16.07 -5.07 -17.95
C THR A 135 -16.79 -6.11 -18.80
N TYR A 136 -16.25 -7.34 -18.86
CA TYR A 136 -16.81 -8.46 -19.61
C TYR A 136 -17.92 -9.22 -18.85
N GLY A 137 -18.29 -8.75 -17.66
CA GLY A 137 -19.35 -9.31 -16.81
C GLY A 137 -18.83 -10.07 -15.60
N GLY A 138 -19.66 -10.16 -14.56
CA GLY A 138 -19.34 -10.82 -13.30
C GLY A 138 -18.62 -9.91 -12.30
N ILE A 139 -18.35 -10.47 -11.12
CA ILE A 139 -17.72 -9.79 -9.99
C ILE A 139 -16.40 -10.48 -9.69
N LEU A 140 -15.31 -9.71 -9.71
CA LEU A 140 -14.01 -10.11 -9.20
C LEU A 140 -13.97 -9.75 -7.72
N LYS A 141 -13.86 -10.76 -6.85
CA LYS A 141 -13.57 -10.56 -5.43
C LYS A 141 -12.08 -10.59 -5.23
N THR A 142 -11.54 -9.61 -4.52
CA THR A 142 -10.11 -9.55 -4.19
C THR A 142 -9.95 -9.35 -2.70
N GLU A 143 -9.04 -10.11 -2.12
CA GLU A 143 -8.66 -10.02 -0.73
C GLU A 143 -7.14 -9.85 -0.64
N LEU A 144 -6.68 -8.79 0.01
CA LEU A 144 -5.26 -8.57 0.30
C LEU A 144 -5.05 -8.67 1.80
N ARG A 145 -4.17 -9.59 2.21
CA ARG A 145 -3.67 -9.70 3.58
C ARG A 145 -2.18 -9.42 3.60
N LEU A 146 -1.75 -8.55 4.52
CA LEU A 146 -0.36 -8.23 4.76
C LEU A 146 0.11 -8.93 6.04
N TYR A 147 1.35 -9.41 6.03
CA TYR A 147 1.98 -10.12 7.14
C TYR A 147 3.33 -9.50 7.49
#